data_AF-A0A1Y2VF82-F1
#
_entry.id   AF-A0A1Y2VF82-F1
#
_cell.length_a   1.000
_cell.length_b   1.000
_cell.length_c   1.000
_cell.angle_alpha   90.00
_cell.angle_beta   90.00
_cell.angle_gamma   90.00
#
_symmetry.space_group_name_H-M   'P 1'
#
loop_
_entity.id
_entity.type
_entity.pdbx_description
1 polymer ?
#
loop_
_entity_poly.entity_id
_entity_poly.type
_entity_poly.pdbx_seq_one_letter_code
_entity_poly.pdbx_strand_id
1 'polypeptide(L)'
;MSKSEFSPIRPALHRIGSSFASLRGLNDDHGLPSTRTLLVSLMSFILSLLLGTVAAVQKELPEILIVVSTILVILVVLLWFLDWLKRRRVNTIHSGPLPAYTKNLGNTVLTSVITLVAIPLLYQYVWYPGLNTDVITTTKDTVDQTYFPSITLFQREDWTSQGSLVVSPARPKCFIGWANQDAPNCESSRSQNLPCRCEDRWEESIGTFTWHGATYRTLTLVSSEALLCTVPTTLMLAQAFLWYDSSKAINDSSRLLSPSLWVAVYDPTLTLGEALENDYTRPILVNANGMISVNLGLNYRQVRGKRPAYDYDLSLSTVPSLDMRCDNGSDKNPSTGPCFISLWLQFPTFERQVSTQSYAMSWPDVVASAGSWLSLFQIISWIISGLALQG
;
A
#
# COMPACT_ATOMS: atom_id res chain seq x y z
N MET A 1 -33.64 28.41 48.03
CA MET A 1 -33.45 29.67 47.26
C MET A 1 -32.31 29.41 46.29
N SER A 2 -32.38 29.43 44.97
CA SER A 2 -33.37 29.78 43.94
C SER A 2 -32.86 29.11 42.64
N LYS A 3 -33.52 28.07 42.12
CA LYS A 3 -34.14 28.03 40.77
C LYS A 3 -33.95 29.28 39.87
N SER A 4 -33.41 29.05 38.66
CA SER A 4 -33.68 29.66 37.32
C SER A 4 -32.36 29.74 36.51
N GLU A 5 -32.20 29.49 35.20
CA GLU A 5 -33.00 29.10 34.02
C GLU A 5 -31.97 28.89 32.87
N PHE A 6 -31.83 27.67 32.34
CA PHE A 6 -32.08 27.25 30.95
C PHE A 6 -32.26 28.31 29.81
N SER A 7 -31.47 28.09 28.74
CA SER A 7 -31.68 28.41 27.30
C SER A 7 -31.47 29.84 26.77
N PRO A 8 -30.72 29.96 25.65
CA PRO A 8 -31.36 30.51 24.45
C PRO A 8 -31.01 29.72 23.18
N ILE A 9 -31.69 28.60 22.94
CA ILE A 9 -31.94 28.12 21.57
C ILE A 9 -33.16 28.89 21.04
N ARG A 10 -32.95 30.12 20.56
CA ARG A 10 -33.86 30.91 19.70
C ARG A 10 -33.18 32.25 19.38
N PRO A 11 -32.27 32.28 18.39
CA PRO A 11 -32.55 33.16 17.26
C PRO A 11 -32.14 32.60 15.88
N ALA A 12 -31.57 31.40 15.80
CA ALA A 12 -31.04 30.86 14.54
C ALA A 12 -32.13 30.42 13.54
N LEU A 13 -33.31 30.00 14.02
CA LEU A 13 -34.42 29.59 13.15
C LEU A 13 -35.26 30.77 12.60
N HIS A 14 -35.17 31.95 13.21
CA HIS A 14 -35.90 33.13 12.70
C HIS A 14 -35.16 33.85 11.56
N ARG A 15 -33.84 33.65 11.44
CA ARG A 15 -33.00 34.23 10.36
C ARG A 15 -33.03 33.43 9.06
N ILE A 16 -33.35 32.14 9.11
CA ILE A 16 -33.52 31.32 7.91
C ILE A 16 -34.91 31.56 7.29
N GLY A 17 -35.93 31.79 8.12
CA GLY A 17 -37.27 32.19 7.66
C GLY A 17 -37.32 33.58 7.03
N SER A 18 -36.52 34.54 7.51
CA SER A 18 -36.47 35.89 6.93
C SER A 18 -35.69 35.98 5.62
N SER A 19 -34.79 35.04 5.32
CA SER A 19 -34.11 34.99 4.02
C SER A 19 -35.01 34.43 2.91
N PHE A 20 -36.00 33.59 3.23
CA PHE A 20 -36.98 33.11 2.25
C PHE A 20 -38.19 34.05 2.10
N ALA A 21 -38.55 34.83 3.12
CA ALA A 21 -39.63 35.81 3.03
C ALA A 21 -39.30 37.02 2.11
N SER A 22 -38.01 37.26 1.81
CA SER A 22 -37.56 38.30 0.87
C SER A 22 -37.81 37.95 -0.61
N LEU A 23 -38.11 36.70 -0.94
CA LEU A 23 -38.34 36.27 -2.33
C LEU A 23 -39.72 36.67 -2.90
N ARG A 24 -40.64 37.21 -2.09
CA ARG A 24 -41.98 37.64 -2.55
C ARG A 24 -42.06 39.12 -2.96
N GLY A 25 -41.00 39.91 -2.77
CA GLY A 25 -40.96 41.34 -3.14
C GLY A 25 -40.16 41.66 -4.41
N LEU A 26 -39.58 40.66 -5.08
CA LEU A 26 -38.61 40.83 -6.18
C LEU A 26 -39.27 40.91 -7.56
N ASN A 27 -40.28 41.78 -7.71
CA ASN A 27 -40.91 41.96 -9.03
C ASN A 27 -40.35 43.12 -9.86
N ASP A 28 -39.38 43.90 -9.38
CA ASP A 28 -38.63 44.84 -10.21
C ASP A 28 -37.27 45.17 -9.57
N ASP A 29 -36.23 44.38 -9.86
CA ASP A 29 -34.87 44.68 -9.40
C ASP A 29 -33.98 45.10 -10.57
N HIS A 30 -33.52 46.35 -10.53
CA HIS A 30 -32.68 46.94 -11.57
C HIS A 30 -31.22 46.42 -11.54
N GLY A 31 -30.73 45.72 -10.51
CA GLY A 31 -29.32 45.32 -10.33
C GLY A 31 -28.80 44.18 -11.22
N LEU A 32 -27.50 44.17 -11.60
CA LEU A 32 -26.82 43.10 -12.39
C LEU A 32 -26.06 42.15 -11.43
N PRO A 33 -26.17 40.81 -11.56
CA PRO A 33 -27.04 40.01 -12.44
C PRO A 33 -28.50 39.92 -11.96
N SER A 34 -29.44 39.49 -12.83
CA SER A 34 -30.87 39.36 -12.46
C SER A 34 -31.13 38.21 -11.49
N THR A 35 -32.26 38.28 -10.78
CA THR A 35 -32.75 37.21 -9.90
C THR A 35 -32.97 35.88 -10.63
N ARG A 36 -33.31 35.93 -11.92
CA ARG A 36 -33.48 34.73 -12.76
C ARG A 36 -32.14 34.05 -13.03
N THR A 37 -31.10 34.84 -13.34
CA THR A 37 -29.74 34.33 -13.56
C THR A 37 -29.17 33.71 -12.28
N LEU A 38 -29.47 34.27 -11.11
CA LEU A 38 -29.13 33.69 -9.81
C LEU A 38 -29.83 32.34 -9.58
N LEU A 39 -31.15 32.27 -9.80
CA LEU A 39 -31.91 31.04 -9.60
C LEU A 39 -31.38 29.92 -10.51
N VAL A 40 -31.10 30.22 -11.77
CA VAL A 40 -30.52 29.24 -12.70
C VAL A 40 -29.11 28.84 -12.28
N SER A 41 -28.25 29.78 -11.83
CA SER A 41 -26.90 29.42 -11.39
C SER A 41 -26.91 28.50 -10.15
N LEU A 42 -27.80 28.77 -9.18
CA LEU A 42 -27.97 27.94 -8.00
C LEU A 42 -28.52 26.56 -8.33
N MET A 43 -29.54 26.48 -9.20
CA MET A 43 -30.09 25.20 -9.63
C MET A 43 -29.07 24.38 -10.42
N SER A 44 -28.29 25.01 -11.30
CA SER A 44 -27.18 24.37 -12.02
C SER A 44 -26.11 23.84 -11.07
N PHE A 45 -25.75 24.60 -10.03
CA PHE A 45 -24.81 24.17 -9.00
C PHE A 45 -25.34 22.96 -8.20
N ILE A 46 -26.59 23.00 -7.75
CA ILE A 46 -27.22 21.88 -7.04
C ILE A 46 -27.29 20.63 -7.93
N LEU A 47 -27.65 20.78 -9.20
CA LEU A 47 -27.71 19.68 -10.15
C LEU A 47 -26.32 19.06 -10.39
N SER A 48 -25.28 19.88 -10.50
CA SER A 48 -23.90 19.41 -10.64
C SER A 48 -23.41 18.67 -9.38
N LEU A 49 -23.77 19.13 -8.18
CA LEU A 49 -23.49 18.41 -6.93
C LEU A 49 -24.18 17.03 -6.91
N LEU A 50 -25.46 16.96 -7.28
CA LEU A 50 -26.19 15.70 -7.35
C LEU A 50 -25.55 14.73 -8.35
N LEU A 51 -25.18 15.20 -9.54
CA LEU A 51 -24.46 14.41 -10.54
C LEU A 51 -23.09 13.95 -10.03
N GLY A 52 -22.37 14.81 -9.32
CA GLY A 52 -21.10 14.46 -8.67
C GLY A 52 -21.26 13.35 -7.64
N THR A 53 -22.32 13.37 -6.83
CA THR A 53 -22.61 12.28 -5.88
C THR A 53 -22.96 10.97 -6.58
N VAL A 54 -23.69 11.02 -7.69
CA VAL A 54 -24.01 9.80 -8.48
C VAL A 54 -22.75 9.24 -9.14
N ALA A 55 -21.90 10.10 -9.71
CA ALA A 55 -20.62 9.69 -10.27
C ALA A 55 -19.69 9.05 -9.22
N ALA A 56 -19.74 9.53 -7.97
CA ALA A 56 -18.99 8.94 -6.87
C ALA A 56 -19.45 7.51 -6.52
N VAL A 57 -20.74 7.23 -6.66
CA VAL A 57 -21.32 5.92 -6.35
C VAL A 57 -21.15 4.93 -7.51
N GLN A 58 -21.37 5.38 -8.76
CA GLN A 58 -21.44 4.50 -9.92
C GLN A 58 -20.11 4.30 -10.67
N LYS A 59 -19.03 5.02 -10.29
CA LYS A 59 -17.65 4.91 -10.84
C LYS A 59 -17.47 5.07 -12.36
N GLU A 60 -18.52 5.07 -13.17
CA GLU A 60 -18.40 4.96 -14.64
C GLU A 60 -18.64 6.26 -15.44
N LEU A 61 -18.80 7.43 -14.81
CA LEU A 61 -19.33 8.60 -15.53
C LEU A 61 -18.57 9.93 -15.36
N PRO A 62 -17.23 9.99 -15.44
CA PRO A 62 -16.51 11.26 -15.45
C PRO A 62 -16.87 12.11 -16.69
N GLU A 63 -17.08 11.48 -17.84
CA GLU A 63 -17.36 12.18 -19.11
C GLU A 63 -18.73 12.85 -19.13
N ILE A 64 -19.77 12.16 -18.62
CA ILE A 64 -21.12 12.72 -18.53
C ILE A 64 -21.14 13.94 -17.59
N LEU A 65 -20.40 13.90 -16.48
CA LEU A 65 -20.32 15.02 -15.55
C LEU A 65 -19.79 16.30 -16.25
N ILE A 66 -18.79 16.16 -17.13
CA ILE A 66 -18.21 17.28 -17.88
C ILE A 66 -19.20 17.79 -18.94
N VAL A 67 -19.82 16.90 -19.71
CA VAL A 67 -20.79 17.30 -20.74
C VAL A 67 -21.97 18.03 -20.12
N VAL A 68 -22.52 17.52 -19.02
CA VAL A 68 -23.65 18.20 -18.36
C VAL A 68 -23.22 19.52 -17.73
N SER A 69 -22.06 19.56 -17.06
CA SER A 69 -21.58 20.80 -16.43
C SER A 69 -21.24 21.89 -17.46
N THR A 70 -20.69 21.52 -18.62
CA THR A 70 -20.44 22.47 -19.72
C THR A 70 -21.74 23.04 -20.29
N ILE A 71 -22.79 22.23 -20.50
CA ILE A 71 -24.12 22.69 -20.91
C ILE A 71 -24.69 23.68 -19.89
N LEU A 72 -24.59 23.37 -18.60
CA LEU A 72 -25.08 24.24 -17.52
C LEU A 72 -24.32 25.57 -17.45
N VAL A 73 -23.01 25.56 -17.66
CA VAL A 73 -22.18 26.78 -17.75
C VAL A 73 -22.60 27.64 -18.93
N ILE A 74 -22.74 27.04 -20.12
CA ILE A 74 -23.18 27.76 -21.33
C ILE A 74 -24.54 28.43 -21.07
N LEU A 75 -25.47 27.73 -20.41
CA LEU A 75 -26.78 28.28 -20.06
C LEU A 75 -26.68 29.49 -19.11
N VAL A 76 -25.88 29.39 -18.04
CA VAL A 76 -25.70 30.48 -17.07
C VAL A 76 -25.01 31.69 -17.71
N VAL A 77 -23.97 31.47 -18.52
CA VAL A 77 -23.25 32.53 -19.24
C VAL A 77 -24.15 33.19 -20.28
N LEU A 78 -24.94 32.41 -21.02
CA LEU A 78 -25.89 32.93 -22.01
C LEU A 78 -26.95 33.82 -21.35
N LEU A 79 -27.53 33.39 -20.22
CA LEU A 79 -28.49 34.18 -19.46
C LEU A 79 -27.87 35.48 -18.92
N TRP A 80 -26.65 35.40 -18.40
CA TRP A 80 -25.92 36.58 -17.95
C TRP A 80 -25.62 37.56 -19.10
N PHE A 81 -25.26 37.04 -20.28
CA PHE A 81 -25.03 37.83 -21.48
C PHE A 81 -26.32 38.46 -22.03
N LEU A 82 -27.44 37.73 -22.01
CA LEU A 82 -28.76 38.25 -22.39
C LEU A 82 -29.23 39.35 -21.41
N ASP A 83 -29.00 39.17 -20.11
CA ASP A 83 -29.24 40.21 -19.10
C ASP A 83 -28.40 41.46 -19.38
N TRP A 84 -27.15 41.30 -19.81
CA TRP A 84 -26.29 42.41 -20.20
C TRP A 84 -26.74 43.08 -21.51
N LEU A 85 -27.10 42.32 -22.55
CA LEU A 85 -27.59 42.86 -23.83
C LEU A 85 -28.91 43.62 -23.68
N LYS A 86 -29.86 43.06 -22.92
CA LYS A 86 -31.13 43.72 -22.62
C LYS A 86 -30.89 45.08 -21.96
N ARG A 87 -29.90 45.18 -21.07
CA ARG A 87 -29.49 46.46 -20.45
C ARG A 87 -28.86 47.42 -21.45
N ARG A 88 -27.93 46.95 -22.29
CA ARG A 88 -27.28 47.80 -23.30
C ARG A 88 -28.30 48.45 -24.24
N ARG A 89 -29.35 47.70 -24.61
CA ARG A 89 -30.45 48.20 -25.46
C ARG A 89 -31.38 49.18 -24.74
N VAL A 90 -31.64 49.00 -23.44
CA VAL A 90 -32.46 49.94 -22.64
C VAL A 90 -31.73 51.28 -22.43
N ASN A 91 -30.43 51.23 -22.15
CA ASN A 91 -29.61 52.43 -21.95
C ASN A 91 -29.44 53.28 -23.22
N THR A 92 -29.50 52.67 -24.42
CA THR A 92 -29.50 53.43 -25.68
C THR A 92 -30.80 54.19 -25.92
N ILE A 93 -31.89 53.85 -25.23
CA ILE A 93 -33.23 54.43 -25.44
C ILE A 93 -33.59 55.40 -24.30
N HIS A 94 -33.11 55.18 -23.07
CA HIS A 94 -33.36 56.04 -21.92
C HIS A 94 -32.03 56.49 -21.27
N SER A 95 -31.75 57.78 -21.28
CA SER A 95 -30.59 58.43 -20.64
C SER A 95 -30.74 58.53 -19.11
N GLY A 96 -30.96 57.38 -18.45
CA GLY A 96 -30.98 57.26 -16.99
C GLY A 96 -29.66 56.69 -16.42
N PRO A 97 -29.38 56.86 -15.12
CA PRO A 97 -28.21 56.27 -14.47
C PRO A 97 -28.27 54.74 -14.53
N LEU A 98 -27.13 54.12 -14.81
CA LEU A 98 -26.96 52.67 -14.82
C LEU A 98 -27.37 52.09 -13.45
N PRO A 99 -28.14 50.99 -13.41
CA PRO A 99 -28.41 50.30 -12.16
C PRO A 99 -27.13 49.76 -11.53
N ALA A 100 -27.05 49.80 -10.20
CA ALA A 100 -25.88 49.35 -9.45
C ALA A 100 -25.63 47.84 -9.62
N TYR A 101 -24.36 47.46 -9.83
CA TYR A 101 -23.92 46.07 -9.76
C TYR A 101 -24.09 45.53 -8.34
N THR A 102 -24.81 44.43 -8.21
CA THR A 102 -25.08 43.79 -6.92
C THR A 102 -23.99 42.77 -6.62
N LYS A 103 -22.99 43.18 -5.81
CA LYS A 103 -21.82 42.37 -5.45
C LYS A 103 -22.16 40.95 -5.03
N ASN A 104 -23.15 40.77 -4.15
CA ASN A 104 -23.52 39.46 -3.62
C ASN A 104 -24.05 38.53 -4.72
N LEU A 105 -24.89 39.05 -5.62
CA LEU A 105 -25.46 38.30 -6.73
C LEU A 105 -24.40 37.95 -7.78
N GLY A 106 -23.53 38.90 -8.10
CA GLY A 106 -22.42 38.69 -9.04
C GLY A 106 -21.38 37.70 -8.53
N ASN A 107 -21.04 37.77 -7.24
CA ASN A 107 -20.18 36.79 -6.56
C ASN A 107 -20.75 35.38 -6.69
N THR A 108 -22.04 35.19 -6.39
CA THR A 108 -22.67 33.87 -6.45
C THR A 108 -22.68 33.30 -7.86
N VAL A 109 -23.00 34.11 -8.88
CA VAL A 109 -22.98 33.66 -10.29
C VAL A 109 -21.55 33.29 -10.71
N LEU A 110 -20.57 34.13 -10.38
CA LEU A 110 -19.17 33.90 -10.72
C LEU A 110 -18.61 32.64 -10.04
N THR A 111 -18.85 32.46 -8.74
CA THR A 111 -18.43 31.24 -8.02
C THR A 111 -19.12 30.01 -8.59
N SER A 112 -20.40 30.09 -8.95
CA SER A 112 -21.14 28.98 -9.55
C SER A 112 -20.52 28.57 -10.89
N VAL A 113 -20.23 29.54 -11.78
CA VAL A 113 -19.62 29.28 -13.09
C VAL A 113 -18.22 28.67 -12.93
N ILE A 114 -17.36 29.25 -12.09
CA ILE A 114 -16.01 28.73 -11.86
C ILE A 114 -16.08 27.30 -11.31
N THR A 115 -16.97 27.04 -10.36
CA THR A 115 -17.13 25.71 -9.77
C THR A 115 -17.61 24.68 -10.79
N LEU A 116 -18.61 25.02 -11.60
CA LEU A 116 -19.16 24.14 -12.63
C LEU A 116 -18.12 23.74 -13.68
N VAL A 117 -17.08 24.56 -13.89
CA VAL A 117 -15.96 24.22 -14.80
C VAL A 117 -14.87 23.46 -14.05
N ALA A 118 -14.41 23.99 -12.92
CA ALA A 118 -13.21 23.50 -12.26
C ALA A 118 -13.41 22.16 -11.56
N ILE A 119 -14.57 21.91 -10.93
CA ILE A 119 -14.83 20.66 -10.20
C ILE A 119 -14.85 19.44 -11.12
N PRO A 120 -15.54 19.45 -12.29
CA PRO A 120 -15.45 18.34 -13.24
C PRO A 120 -14.04 18.09 -13.76
N LEU A 121 -13.26 19.15 -14.03
CA LEU A 121 -11.88 19.03 -14.46
C LEU A 121 -10.99 18.42 -13.37
N LEU A 122 -11.11 18.89 -12.12
CA LEU A 122 -10.40 18.32 -10.97
C LEU A 122 -10.80 16.85 -10.76
N TYR A 123 -12.08 16.52 -10.93
CA TYR A 123 -12.54 15.15 -10.87
C TYR A 123 -11.88 14.27 -11.93
N GLN A 124 -11.88 14.69 -13.19
CA GLN A 124 -11.32 13.89 -14.28
C GLN A 124 -9.79 13.76 -14.23
N TYR A 125 -9.09 14.86 -13.93
CA TYR A 125 -7.64 14.91 -14.08
C TYR A 125 -6.86 14.66 -12.79
N VAL A 126 -7.49 14.82 -11.61
CA VAL A 126 -6.80 14.70 -10.33
C VAL A 126 -7.43 13.60 -9.48
N TRP A 127 -8.73 13.71 -9.18
CA TRP A 127 -9.37 12.83 -8.21
C TRP A 127 -9.64 11.43 -8.76
N TYR A 128 -10.18 11.28 -9.97
CA TYR A 128 -10.47 9.98 -10.58
C TYR A 128 -9.20 9.15 -10.82
N PRO A 129 -8.09 9.72 -11.36
CA PRO A 129 -6.82 9.00 -11.41
C PRO A 129 -6.31 8.65 -10.01
N GLY A 130 -6.38 9.57 -9.05
CA GLY A 130 -5.91 9.32 -7.67
C GLY A 130 -6.69 8.21 -6.95
N LEU A 131 -8.00 8.12 -7.18
CA LEU A 131 -8.87 7.07 -6.63
C LEU A 131 -8.63 5.68 -7.26
N ASN A 132 -7.97 5.62 -8.42
CA ASN A 132 -7.76 4.38 -9.18
C ASN A 132 -6.28 4.02 -9.36
N THR A 133 -5.36 4.84 -8.86
CA THR A 133 -3.92 4.58 -8.92
C THR A 133 -3.48 3.94 -7.60
N ASP A 134 -2.91 2.74 -7.68
CA ASP A 134 -2.28 2.11 -6.52
C ASP A 134 -0.92 2.78 -6.24
N VAL A 135 -0.68 3.09 -4.97
CA VAL A 135 0.59 3.60 -4.45
C VAL A 135 1.09 2.71 -3.34
N ILE A 136 2.41 2.59 -3.24
CA ILE A 136 3.07 1.91 -2.13
C ILE A 136 3.59 2.99 -1.20
N THR A 137 3.08 3.00 0.02
CA THR A 137 3.57 3.87 1.09
C THR A 137 4.47 3.06 1.99
N THR A 138 5.61 3.64 2.33
CA THR A 138 6.62 2.99 3.17
C THR A 138 6.78 3.77 4.45
N THR A 139 6.53 3.11 5.58
CA THR A 139 6.77 3.65 6.91
C THR A 139 7.79 2.79 7.64
N LYS A 140 8.39 3.32 8.69
CA LYS A 140 9.31 2.57 9.57
C LYS A 140 8.78 2.59 10.99
N ASP A 141 8.78 1.45 11.63
CA ASP A 141 8.50 1.30 13.05
C ASP A 141 9.52 0.37 13.71
N THR A 142 9.45 0.24 15.04
CA THR A 142 10.27 -0.70 15.80
C THR A 142 9.33 -1.64 16.52
N VAL A 143 9.58 -2.95 16.41
CA VAL A 143 8.80 -3.97 17.10
C VAL A 143 9.58 -4.49 18.32
N ASP A 144 8.85 -4.82 19.38
CA ASP A 144 9.48 -5.35 20.60
C ASP A 144 9.91 -6.83 20.45
N GLN A 145 9.27 -7.53 19.52
CA GLN A 145 9.54 -8.94 19.23
C GLN A 145 9.20 -9.30 17.78
N THR A 146 9.87 -10.32 17.26
CA THR A 146 9.61 -10.86 15.91
C THR A 146 9.80 -12.38 15.92
N TYR A 147 9.05 -13.11 15.09
CA TYR A 147 9.27 -14.55 14.93
C TYR A 147 10.31 -14.84 13.85
N PHE A 148 10.94 -16.01 13.95
CA PHE A 148 11.85 -16.48 12.90
C PHE A 148 11.08 -16.96 11.66
N PRO A 149 11.67 -16.77 10.46
CA PRO A 149 11.08 -17.23 9.21
C PRO A 149 11.09 -18.76 9.09
N SER A 150 10.21 -19.27 8.23
CA SER A 150 10.36 -20.62 7.67
C SER A 150 11.48 -20.62 6.63
N ILE A 151 12.24 -21.72 6.58
CA ILE A 151 13.34 -21.89 5.63
C ILE A 151 13.09 -23.13 4.80
N THR A 152 13.24 -23.02 3.48
CA THR A 152 13.24 -24.19 2.61
C THR A 152 14.52 -24.29 1.82
N LEU A 153 15.16 -25.44 1.95
CA LEU A 153 16.25 -25.88 1.11
C LEU A 153 15.67 -26.72 -0.02
N PHE A 154 16.09 -26.49 -1.25
CA PHE A 154 15.60 -27.30 -2.35
C PHE A 154 16.62 -27.49 -3.45
N GLN A 155 16.52 -28.66 -4.07
CA GLN A 155 17.31 -29.06 -5.23
C GLN A 155 16.39 -29.38 -6.39
N ARG A 156 16.86 -29.17 -7.61
CA ARG A 156 16.13 -29.54 -8.82
C ARG A 156 16.34 -31.03 -9.07
N GLU A 157 15.28 -31.81 -9.30
CA GLU A 157 15.38 -33.27 -9.35
C GLU A 157 16.16 -33.80 -10.57
N ASP A 158 16.14 -33.07 -11.68
CA ASP A 158 16.83 -33.39 -12.93
C ASP A 158 18.28 -32.85 -12.98
N TRP A 159 18.70 -32.03 -12.01
CA TRP A 159 20.04 -31.44 -11.97
C TRP A 159 20.86 -32.02 -10.83
N THR A 160 21.86 -32.85 -11.15
CA THR A 160 22.57 -33.61 -10.10
C THR A 160 23.91 -33.03 -9.66
N SER A 161 24.33 -31.89 -10.22
CA SER A 161 25.45 -31.10 -9.66
C SER A 161 25.07 -30.30 -8.41
N GLN A 162 23.91 -30.58 -7.80
CA GLN A 162 23.45 -29.99 -6.54
C GLN A 162 23.64 -30.96 -5.37
N GLY A 163 23.56 -30.45 -4.15
CA GLY A 163 23.56 -31.29 -2.95
C GLY A 163 22.27 -32.11 -2.86
N SER A 164 22.39 -33.41 -2.68
CA SER A 164 21.26 -34.32 -2.60
C SER A 164 20.57 -34.28 -1.23
N LEU A 165 19.35 -33.76 -1.22
CA LEU A 165 18.43 -33.74 -0.08
C LEU A 165 17.70 -35.11 0.05
N VAL A 166 18.48 -36.18 0.20
CA VAL A 166 17.92 -37.51 0.53
C VAL A 166 17.50 -37.52 2.00
N VAL A 167 16.54 -38.38 2.37
CA VAL A 167 16.21 -38.66 3.78
C VAL A 167 17.47 -39.16 4.47
N SER A 168 18.18 -38.26 5.14
CA SER A 168 19.36 -38.60 5.94
C SER A 168 18.89 -39.17 7.28
N PRO A 169 19.58 -40.17 7.86
CA PRO A 169 19.34 -40.53 9.26
C PRO A 169 19.65 -39.37 10.22
N ALA A 170 20.46 -38.40 9.79
CA ALA A 170 20.71 -37.17 10.52
C ALA A 170 19.58 -36.16 10.27
N ARG A 171 18.78 -35.90 11.31
CA ARG A 171 17.74 -34.86 11.28
C ARG A 171 18.39 -33.47 11.33
N PRO A 172 17.84 -32.49 10.61
CA PRO A 172 18.14 -31.09 10.83
C PRO A 172 18.24 -30.72 12.32
N LYS A 173 19.21 -29.85 12.62
CA LYS A 173 19.42 -29.35 13.98
C LYS A 173 19.12 -27.86 14.03
N CYS A 174 18.53 -27.43 15.14
CA CYS A 174 18.26 -26.03 15.39
C CYS A 174 18.55 -25.69 16.86
N PHE A 175 19.33 -24.63 17.09
CA PHE A 175 19.62 -24.12 18.44
C PHE A 175 19.87 -22.62 18.45
N ILE A 176 19.62 -21.99 19.61
CA ILE A 176 19.95 -20.59 19.87
C ILE A 176 21.43 -20.49 20.27
N GLY A 177 22.14 -19.51 19.71
CA GLY A 177 23.50 -19.16 20.09
C GLY A 177 24.57 -19.82 19.22
N TRP A 178 25.76 -19.97 19.79
CA TRP A 178 26.92 -20.50 19.08
C TRP A 178 26.81 -22.00 18.81
N ALA A 179 27.47 -22.44 17.73
CA ALA A 179 27.58 -23.84 17.35
C ALA A 179 28.08 -24.70 18.51
N ASN A 180 27.21 -25.55 19.04
CA ASN A 180 27.55 -26.55 20.03
C ASN A 180 26.82 -27.85 19.67
N GLN A 181 27.59 -28.92 19.40
CA GLN A 181 27.03 -30.20 18.95
C GLN A 181 26.21 -30.91 20.03
N ASP A 182 26.47 -30.57 21.29
CA ASP A 182 25.78 -31.07 22.48
C ASP A 182 24.70 -30.10 22.97
N ALA A 183 24.52 -28.94 22.30
CA ALA A 183 23.43 -28.05 22.65
C ALA A 183 22.10 -28.74 22.39
N PRO A 184 21.17 -28.68 23.35
CA PRO A 184 19.93 -29.37 23.20
C PRO A 184 19.07 -28.57 22.20
N ASN A 185 18.27 -29.27 21.39
CA ASN A 185 17.44 -28.62 20.37
C ASN A 185 16.58 -27.52 21.01
N CYS A 186 16.23 -26.49 20.22
CA CYS A 186 15.33 -25.39 20.62
C CYS A 186 14.17 -25.84 21.54
N GLU A 187 13.54 -26.98 21.23
CA GLU A 187 12.42 -27.62 21.95
C GLU A 187 12.67 -27.97 23.43
N SER A 188 13.93 -28.17 23.83
CA SER A 188 14.31 -28.59 25.19
C SER A 188 14.49 -27.42 26.17
N SER A 189 14.63 -26.20 25.64
CA SER A 189 15.01 -25.03 26.41
C SER A 189 13.77 -24.22 26.80
N ARG A 190 12.98 -24.74 27.75
CA ARG A 190 11.80 -24.04 28.32
C ARG A 190 12.17 -22.93 29.31
N SER A 191 13.40 -22.43 29.26
CA SER A 191 13.85 -21.37 30.16
C SER A 191 13.20 -20.05 29.77
N GLN A 192 12.47 -19.43 30.70
CA GLN A 192 11.85 -18.11 30.52
C GLN A 192 12.84 -16.96 30.29
N ASN A 193 14.15 -17.22 30.44
CA ASN A 193 15.22 -16.21 30.33
C ASN A 193 16.00 -16.26 29.01
N LEU A 194 15.54 -16.99 28.00
CA LEU A 194 16.20 -17.01 26.70
C LEU A 194 15.84 -15.77 25.88
N PRO A 195 16.79 -15.25 25.07
CA PRO A 195 16.53 -14.10 24.21
C PRO A 195 15.49 -14.37 23.12
N CYS A 196 15.25 -15.65 22.79
CA CYS A 196 14.11 -16.07 21.98
C CYS A 196 13.40 -17.26 22.65
N ARG A 197 12.07 -17.29 22.54
CA ARG A 197 11.22 -18.41 22.93
C ARG A 197 11.27 -19.48 21.85
N CYS A 198 11.62 -20.69 22.26
CA CYS A 198 11.70 -21.86 21.39
C CYS A 198 10.66 -22.91 21.76
N GLU A 199 9.44 -22.47 22.05
CA GLU A 199 8.36 -23.35 22.52
C GLU A 199 7.98 -24.43 21.49
N ASP A 200 8.34 -24.24 20.21
CA ASP A 200 8.17 -25.20 19.13
C ASP A 200 9.49 -25.57 18.45
N ARG A 201 9.62 -26.84 18.05
CA ARG A 201 10.63 -27.29 17.08
C ARG A 201 10.33 -26.67 15.71
N TRP A 202 11.37 -26.45 14.90
CA TRP A 202 11.13 -26.33 13.46
C TRP A 202 10.63 -27.67 12.95
N GLU A 203 9.39 -27.70 12.46
CA GLU A 203 8.82 -28.91 11.90
C GLU A 203 9.49 -29.21 10.57
N GLU A 204 10.02 -30.41 10.44
CA GLU A 204 10.69 -30.85 9.22
C GLU A 204 9.67 -31.45 8.27
N SER A 205 9.60 -30.88 7.07
CA SER A 205 8.79 -31.43 5.99
C SER A 205 9.66 -31.67 4.77
N ILE A 206 9.70 -32.93 4.32
CA ILE A 206 10.32 -33.30 3.04
C ILE A 206 9.21 -33.46 2.03
N GLY A 207 9.35 -32.78 0.90
CA GLY A 207 8.35 -32.81 -0.15
C GLY A 207 8.96 -32.63 -1.53
N THR A 208 8.06 -32.48 -2.48
CA THR A 208 8.39 -32.06 -3.84
C THR A 208 7.45 -30.93 -4.22
N PHE A 209 7.94 -30.00 -5.03
CA PHE A 209 7.10 -28.95 -5.62
C PHE A 209 7.56 -28.65 -7.05
N THR A 210 6.64 -28.15 -7.86
CA THR A 210 6.91 -27.77 -9.24
C THR A 210 6.94 -26.26 -9.37
N TRP A 211 8.01 -25.72 -9.94
CA TRP A 211 8.17 -24.28 -10.16
C TRP A 211 8.84 -24.03 -11.50
N HIS A 212 8.29 -23.10 -12.29
CA HIS A 212 8.72 -22.83 -13.67
C HIS A 212 8.88 -24.09 -14.56
N GLY A 213 8.00 -25.08 -14.39
CA GLY A 213 8.01 -26.30 -15.20
C GLY A 213 9.08 -27.33 -14.83
N ALA A 214 9.84 -27.11 -13.75
CA ALA A 214 10.79 -28.08 -13.21
C ALA A 214 10.31 -28.61 -11.85
N THR A 215 10.63 -29.87 -11.54
CA THR A 215 10.35 -30.48 -10.24
C THR A 215 11.55 -30.29 -9.33
N TYR A 216 11.26 -29.86 -8.10
CA TYR A 216 12.24 -29.66 -7.05
C TYR A 216 11.88 -30.51 -5.84
N ARG A 217 12.91 -31.05 -5.20
CA ARG A 217 12.80 -31.73 -3.91
C ARG A 217 13.13 -30.74 -2.80
N THR A 218 12.29 -30.67 -1.79
CA THR A 218 12.38 -29.70 -0.69
C THR A 218 12.67 -30.38 0.63
N LEU A 219 13.43 -29.68 1.45
CA LEU A 219 13.53 -29.85 2.88
C LEU A 219 13.14 -28.52 3.53
N THR A 220 11.95 -28.46 4.09
CA THR A 220 11.41 -27.28 4.76
C THR A 220 11.57 -27.43 6.26
N LEU A 221 12.16 -26.40 6.85
CA LEU A 221 12.20 -26.15 8.28
C LEU A 221 11.08 -25.13 8.56
N VAL A 222 9.92 -25.63 8.95
CA VAL A 222 8.72 -24.82 9.18
C VAL A 222 8.85 -24.15 10.54
N SER A 223 8.82 -22.82 10.56
CA SER A 223 8.78 -22.04 11.78
C SER A 223 7.34 -21.84 12.26
N SER A 224 7.17 -21.64 13.56
CA SER A 224 5.89 -21.33 14.21
C SER A 224 5.88 -19.87 14.65
N GLU A 225 4.70 -19.25 14.70
CA GLU A 225 4.53 -17.91 15.28
C GLU A 225 4.91 -17.87 16.78
N ALA A 226 4.99 -19.03 17.44
CA ALA A 226 5.47 -19.14 18.83
C ALA A 226 6.99 -18.98 18.96
N LEU A 227 7.75 -19.12 17.86
CA LEU A 227 9.21 -19.01 17.87
C LEU A 227 9.65 -17.53 17.78
N LEU A 228 9.37 -16.81 18.87
CA LEU A 228 9.54 -15.37 19.00
C LEU A 228 10.91 -15.00 19.57
N CYS A 229 11.55 -14.00 18.99
CA CYS A 229 12.73 -13.38 19.55
C CYS A 229 12.43 -11.98 20.08
N THR A 230 12.91 -11.68 21.29
CA THR A 230 12.73 -10.39 21.97
C THR A 230 14.03 -9.58 22.02
N VAL A 231 15.16 -10.17 21.63
CA VAL A 231 16.46 -9.50 21.64
C VAL A 231 17.04 -9.53 20.22
N PRO A 232 17.27 -8.37 19.57
CA PRO A 232 17.95 -8.32 18.27
C PRO A 232 19.39 -8.84 18.42
N THR A 233 20.02 -9.21 17.32
CA THR A 233 21.36 -9.83 17.24
C THR A 233 21.46 -11.23 17.81
N THR A 234 20.35 -11.80 18.29
CA THR A 234 20.33 -13.20 18.71
C THR A 234 20.56 -14.10 17.51
N LEU A 235 21.57 -14.95 17.61
CA LEU A 235 21.92 -15.93 16.60
C LEU A 235 21.06 -17.19 16.78
N MET A 236 20.48 -17.65 15.68
CA MET A 236 19.84 -18.95 15.58
C MET A 236 20.55 -19.74 14.49
N LEU A 237 20.97 -20.95 14.81
CA LEU A 237 21.65 -21.81 13.86
C LEU A 237 20.71 -22.91 13.42
N ALA A 238 20.57 -23.05 12.10
CA ALA A 238 19.86 -24.13 11.45
C ALA A 238 20.81 -24.96 10.60
N GLN A 239 20.83 -26.26 10.83
CA GLN A 239 21.68 -27.21 10.12
C GLN A 239 20.84 -28.20 9.34
N ALA A 240 21.23 -28.46 8.10
CA ALA A 240 20.68 -29.55 7.30
C ALA A 240 21.79 -30.40 6.71
N PHE A 241 21.48 -31.65 6.41
CA PHE A 241 22.45 -32.66 5.97
C PHE A 241 22.17 -33.09 4.53
N LEU A 242 23.24 -33.34 3.77
CA LEU A 242 23.16 -33.68 2.34
C LEU A 242 24.26 -34.66 1.91
N TRP A 243 24.02 -35.29 0.77
CA TRP A 243 25.00 -36.11 0.06
C TRP A 243 25.39 -35.46 -1.26
N TYR A 244 26.56 -35.79 -1.80
CA TYR A 244 27.01 -35.27 -3.09
C TYR A 244 27.64 -36.37 -3.92
N ASP A 245 27.51 -36.29 -5.24
CA ASP A 245 28.13 -37.23 -6.18
C ASP A 245 28.98 -36.43 -7.17
N SER A 246 30.28 -36.36 -6.91
CA SER A 246 31.21 -35.59 -7.75
C SER A 246 31.35 -36.16 -9.16
N SER A 247 31.33 -37.49 -9.30
CA SER A 247 31.43 -38.16 -10.60
C SER A 247 30.24 -37.81 -11.49
N LYS A 248 29.03 -37.86 -10.94
CA LYS A 248 27.84 -37.45 -11.67
C LYS A 248 27.82 -35.95 -11.94
N ALA A 249 28.24 -35.13 -10.98
CA ALA A 249 28.32 -33.68 -11.17
C ALA A 249 29.29 -33.27 -12.28
N ILE A 250 30.43 -33.95 -12.42
CA ILE A 250 31.39 -33.74 -13.53
C ILE A 250 30.76 -34.13 -14.86
N ASN A 251 30.04 -35.26 -14.91
CA ASN A 251 29.36 -35.69 -16.12
C ASN A 251 28.29 -34.68 -16.57
N ASP A 252 27.52 -34.13 -15.62
CA ASP A 252 26.44 -33.18 -15.90
C ASP A 252 26.95 -31.78 -16.28
N SER A 253 28.01 -31.31 -15.61
CA SER A 253 28.45 -29.90 -15.71
C SER A 253 29.80 -29.71 -16.39
N SER A 254 30.44 -30.78 -16.87
CA SER A 254 31.79 -30.83 -17.46
C SER A 254 32.93 -30.39 -16.54
N ARG A 255 32.62 -30.00 -15.29
CA ARG A 255 33.56 -29.52 -14.27
C ARG A 255 33.12 -29.99 -12.90
N LEU A 256 34.06 -30.09 -11.96
CA LEU A 256 33.69 -30.36 -10.58
C LEU A 256 33.19 -29.06 -9.93
N LEU A 257 31.88 -29.00 -9.67
CA LEU A 257 31.27 -27.92 -8.91
C LEU A 257 31.26 -28.27 -7.41
N SER A 258 31.16 -27.27 -6.54
CA SER A 258 30.82 -27.50 -5.13
C SER A 258 29.32 -27.81 -5.01
N PRO A 259 28.90 -28.66 -4.06
CA PRO A 259 27.48 -28.93 -3.85
C PRO A 259 26.75 -27.64 -3.54
N SER A 260 25.68 -27.36 -4.28
CA SER A 260 24.86 -26.16 -4.10
C SER A 260 23.40 -26.51 -3.84
N LEU A 261 22.70 -25.64 -3.13
CA LEU A 261 21.27 -25.76 -2.82
C LEU A 261 20.60 -24.40 -2.96
N TRP A 262 19.34 -24.39 -3.38
CA TRP A 262 18.52 -23.19 -3.29
C TRP A 262 18.00 -23.03 -1.87
N VAL A 263 18.04 -21.80 -1.36
CA VAL A 263 17.48 -21.41 -0.07
C VAL A 263 16.37 -20.40 -0.32
N ALA A 264 15.19 -20.65 0.24
CA ALA A 264 14.11 -19.67 0.35
C ALA A 264 13.82 -19.41 1.83
N VAL A 265 13.62 -18.14 2.18
CA VAL A 265 13.31 -17.68 3.53
C VAL A 265 12.04 -16.85 3.43
N TYR A 266 11.00 -17.25 4.16
CA TYR A 266 9.68 -16.65 4.04
C TYR A 266 8.93 -16.66 5.37
N ASP A 267 7.87 -15.85 5.43
CA ASP A 267 6.96 -15.79 6.56
C ASP A 267 6.28 -17.15 6.82
N PRO A 268 6.26 -17.67 8.06
CA PRO A 268 5.65 -18.96 8.40
C PRO A 268 4.15 -19.04 8.11
N THR A 269 3.46 -17.91 7.93
CA THR A 269 2.04 -17.88 7.55
C THR A 269 1.78 -18.24 6.08
N LEU A 270 2.83 -18.30 5.26
CA LEU A 270 2.77 -18.61 3.84
C LEU A 270 3.36 -19.99 3.55
N THR A 271 2.86 -20.65 2.50
CA THR A 271 3.54 -21.81 1.91
C THR A 271 4.66 -21.37 0.97
N LEU A 272 5.64 -22.24 0.69
CA LEU A 272 6.72 -21.93 -0.27
C LEU A 272 6.17 -21.50 -1.64
N GLY A 273 5.14 -22.18 -2.14
CA GLY A 273 4.52 -21.87 -3.43
C GLY A 273 3.91 -20.47 -3.43
N GLU A 274 3.08 -20.16 -2.42
CA GLU A 274 2.49 -18.82 -2.28
C GLU A 274 3.56 -17.74 -2.11
N ALA A 275 4.62 -18.01 -1.35
CA ALA A 275 5.70 -17.06 -1.13
C ALA A 275 6.46 -16.75 -2.44
N LEU A 276 6.71 -17.76 -3.27
CA LEU A 276 7.37 -17.60 -4.58
C LEU A 276 6.46 -16.92 -5.61
N GLU A 277 5.19 -17.33 -5.70
CA GLU A 277 4.25 -16.77 -6.69
C GLU A 277 3.89 -15.31 -6.40
N ASN A 278 3.95 -14.89 -5.14
CA ASN A 278 3.59 -13.54 -4.71
C ASN A 278 4.82 -12.66 -4.37
N ASP A 279 6.03 -13.11 -4.71
CA ASP A 279 7.29 -12.41 -4.48
C ASP A 279 7.56 -12.04 -3.01
N TYR A 280 7.14 -12.86 -2.04
CA TYR A 280 7.48 -12.72 -0.61
C TYR A 280 8.79 -13.43 -0.22
N THR A 281 9.38 -14.16 -1.16
CA THR A 281 10.72 -14.75 -1.02
C THR A 281 11.43 -14.73 -2.35
N ARG A 282 12.76 -14.64 -2.28
CA ARG A 282 13.64 -14.77 -3.44
C ARG A 282 14.55 -15.96 -3.20
N PRO A 283 14.51 -16.99 -4.05
CA PRO A 283 15.37 -18.14 -3.86
C PRO A 283 16.82 -17.78 -4.20
N ILE A 284 17.75 -18.21 -3.36
CA ILE A 284 19.17 -17.88 -3.48
C ILE A 284 19.95 -19.19 -3.55
N LEU A 285 20.79 -19.33 -4.56
CA LEU A 285 21.67 -20.49 -4.69
C LEU A 285 22.91 -20.28 -3.81
N VAL A 286 23.14 -21.21 -2.89
CA VAL A 286 24.27 -21.14 -1.94
C VAL A 286 25.13 -22.39 -2.04
N ASN A 287 26.40 -22.28 -1.63
CA ASN A 287 27.25 -23.45 -1.43
C ASN A 287 26.76 -24.19 -0.17
N ALA A 288 26.34 -25.43 -0.37
CA ALA A 288 25.74 -26.24 0.67
C ALA A 288 26.78 -26.99 1.53
N ASN A 289 28.06 -26.99 1.14
CA ASN A 289 29.17 -27.49 1.96
C ASN A 289 29.86 -26.31 2.65
N GLY A 290 29.22 -25.74 3.67
CA GLY A 290 29.76 -24.56 4.33
C GLY A 290 28.84 -23.93 5.36
N MET A 291 29.31 -22.77 5.83
CA MET A 291 28.61 -21.93 6.78
C MET A 291 28.12 -20.67 6.09
N ILE A 292 26.84 -20.33 6.29
CA ILE A 292 26.21 -19.16 5.71
C ILE A 292 25.62 -18.33 6.84
N SER A 293 26.05 -17.09 6.94
CA SER A 293 25.40 -16.08 7.77
C SER A 293 24.30 -15.41 6.97
N VAL A 294 23.11 -15.30 7.56
CA VAL A 294 21.90 -14.72 6.97
C VAL A 294 21.38 -13.66 7.93
N ASN A 295 21.56 -12.41 7.54
CA ASN A 295 20.96 -11.27 8.21
C ASN A 295 19.54 -11.07 7.67
N LEU A 296 18.57 -11.04 8.59
CA LEU A 296 17.15 -10.90 8.30
C LEU A 296 16.72 -9.45 8.55
N GLY A 297 16.52 -8.70 7.48
CA GLY A 297 15.86 -7.40 7.52
C GLY A 297 14.35 -7.58 7.57
N LEU A 298 13.68 -6.83 8.44
CA LEU A 298 12.23 -6.89 8.59
C LEU A 298 11.55 -5.93 7.61
N ASN A 299 10.86 -6.46 6.60
CA ASN A 299 9.93 -5.69 5.78
C ASN A 299 8.56 -6.38 5.78
N TYR A 300 7.53 -5.67 6.20
CA TYR A 300 6.17 -6.18 6.36
C TYR A 300 5.29 -5.59 5.27
N ARG A 301 4.77 -6.44 4.40
CA ARG A 301 4.00 -6.02 3.23
C ARG A 301 2.51 -6.21 3.47
N GLN A 302 1.76 -5.13 3.24
CA GLN A 302 0.31 -5.11 3.30
C GLN A 302 -0.23 -4.82 1.90
N VAL A 303 -0.53 -5.89 1.16
CA VAL A 303 -1.03 -5.83 -0.22
C VAL A 303 -2.56 -5.93 -0.20
N ARG A 304 -3.25 -5.13 -1.03
CA ARG A 304 -4.73 -5.13 -1.03
C ARG A 304 -5.27 -6.49 -1.46
N GLY A 305 -6.19 -7.04 -0.66
CA GLY A 305 -6.84 -8.32 -0.96
C GLY A 305 -5.97 -9.55 -0.68
N LYS A 306 -4.77 -9.38 -0.13
CA LYS A 306 -3.90 -10.48 0.34
C LYS A 306 -3.69 -10.36 1.85
N ARG A 307 -3.31 -11.47 2.48
CA ARG A 307 -2.89 -11.47 3.88
C ARG A 307 -1.54 -10.75 3.99
N PRO A 308 -1.36 -9.90 5.01
CA PRO A 308 -0.09 -9.23 5.22
C PRO A 308 0.95 -10.22 5.77
N ALA A 309 2.19 -10.11 5.30
CA ALA A 309 3.27 -11.04 5.63
C ALA A 309 4.63 -10.34 5.55
N TYR A 310 5.63 -10.90 6.23
CA TYR A 310 7.01 -10.49 6.12
C TYR A 310 7.63 -10.94 4.79
N ASP A 311 8.29 -9.99 4.14
CA ASP A 311 9.21 -10.16 3.03
C ASP A 311 10.59 -9.80 3.57
N TYR A 312 11.37 -10.82 3.94
CA TYR A 312 12.64 -10.60 4.63
C TYR A 312 13.69 -10.10 3.64
N ASP A 313 14.32 -8.96 3.96
CA ASP A 313 15.48 -8.49 3.19
C ASP A 313 16.71 -9.28 3.63
N LEU A 314 17.29 -10.07 2.73
CA LEU A 314 18.34 -11.04 3.05
C LEU A 314 19.72 -10.49 2.68
N SER A 315 20.60 -10.40 3.67
CA SER A 315 22.04 -10.18 3.44
C SER A 315 22.81 -11.43 3.84
N LEU A 316 23.45 -12.07 2.86
CA LEU A 316 24.13 -13.35 3.03
C LEU A 316 25.65 -13.21 2.96
N SER A 317 26.35 -13.99 3.79
CA SER A 317 27.80 -14.16 3.73
C SER A 317 28.12 -15.64 3.85
N THR A 318 28.91 -16.16 2.92
CA THR A 318 29.22 -17.60 2.84
C THR A 318 30.69 -17.86 3.11
N VAL A 319 30.96 -18.89 3.90
CA VAL A 319 32.29 -19.45 4.14
C VAL A 319 32.24 -20.92 3.76
N PRO A 320 32.79 -21.31 2.58
CA PRO A 320 32.78 -22.71 2.15
C PRO A 320 33.71 -23.56 3.02
N SER A 321 33.35 -24.81 3.23
CA SER A 321 34.24 -25.81 3.81
C SER A 321 35.31 -26.21 2.78
N LEU A 322 36.54 -26.36 3.26
CA LEU A 322 37.66 -26.86 2.45
C LEU A 322 37.65 -28.38 2.30
N ASP A 323 36.98 -29.07 3.25
CA ASP A 323 36.88 -30.52 3.25
C ASP A 323 35.47 -30.95 2.80
N MET A 324 35.41 -31.99 1.97
CA MET A 324 34.18 -32.52 1.39
C MET A 324 34.04 -33.99 1.80
N ARG A 325 33.23 -34.23 2.82
CA ARG A 325 33.11 -35.54 3.49
C ARG A 325 32.03 -36.45 2.91
N CYS A 326 31.13 -35.91 2.09
CA CYS A 326 29.90 -36.57 1.64
C CYS A 326 29.89 -36.96 0.17
N ASP A 327 31.06 -36.96 -0.45
CA ASP A 327 31.20 -37.33 -1.85
C ASP A 327 31.09 -38.85 -1.99
N ASN A 328 29.93 -39.31 -2.45
CA ASN A 328 29.66 -40.71 -2.76
C ASN A 328 30.11 -41.09 -4.17
N GLY A 329 30.52 -40.11 -4.99
CA GLY A 329 30.94 -40.33 -6.37
C GLY A 329 32.43 -40.59 -6.55
N SER A 330 33.25 -40.34 -5.54
CA SER A 330 34.72 -40.43 -5.63
C SER A 330 35.27 -41.70 -4.99
N ASP A 331 35.92 -42.54 -5.80
CA ASP A 331 36.68 -43.70 -5.30
C ASP A 331 37.95 -43.31 -4.54
N LYS A 332 38.44 -42.07 -4.73
CA LYS A 332 39.69 -41.59 -4.12
C LYS A 332 39.50 -41.05 -2.71
N ASN A 333 38.36 -40.42 -2.45
CA ASN A 333 37.98 -39.87 -1.16
C ASN A 333 36.60 -40.42 -0.79
N PRO A 334 36.53 -41.68 -0.30
CA PRO A 334 35.26 -42.30 0.05
C PRO A 334 34.56 -41.48 1.13
N SER A 335 33.23 -41.40 1.05
CA SER A 335 32.46 -40.59 1.99
C SER A 335 32.63 -41.09 3.43
N THR A 336 32.85 -40.14 4.35
CA THR A 336 33.00 -40.42 5.79
C THR A 336 31.76 -40.01 6.59
N GLY A 337 30.77 -39.42 5.93
CA GLY A 337 29.49 -38.99 6.50
C GLY A 337 28.77 -37.96 5.62
N PRO A 338 27.54 -37.56 5.97
CA PRO A 338 26.83 -36.52 5.23
C PRO A 338 27.52 -35.15 5.40
N CYS A 339 27.43 -34.29 4.38
CA CYS A 339 27.85 -32.90 4.48
C CYS A 339 26.75 -32.16 5.21
N PHE A 340 27.08 -30.98 5.70
CA PHE A 340 26.10 -30.12 6.35
C PHE A 340 26.18 -28.70 5.79
N ILE A 341 25.01 -28.09 5.68
CA ILE A 341 24.86 -26.65 5.50
C ILE A 341 24.49 -26.07 6.86
N SER A 342 25.21 -25.05 7.32
CA SER A 342 24.87 -24.31 8.54
C SER A 342 24.41 -22.90 8.18
N LEU A 343 23.14 -22.59 8.47
CA LEU A 343 22.54 -21.27 8.31
C LEU A 343 22.50 -20.56 9.66
N TRP A 344 23.22 -19.45 9.78
CA TRP A 344 23.22 -18.60 10.97
C TRP A 344 22.30 -17.42 10.71
N LEU A 345 21.15 -17.44 11.36
CA LEU A 345 20.10 -16.46 11.21
C LEU A 345 20.19 -15.44 12.33
N GLN A 346 20.11 -14.17 11.99
CA GLN A 346 19.98 -13.11 12.98
C GLN A 346 19.15 -11.96 12.45
N PHE A 347 18.46 -11.28 13.37
CA PHE A 347 17.86 -9.98 13.12
C PHE A 347 18.83 -8.90 13.58
N PRO A 348 19.50 -8.15 12.69
CA PRO A 348 20.46 -7.12 13.12
C PRO A 348 19.78 -6.04 13.97
N THR A 349 18.55 -5.68 13.62
CA THR A 349 17.69 -4.75 14.34
C THR A 349 16.25 -5.24 14.28
N PHE A 350 15.40 -4.74 15.17
CA PHE A 350 13.94 -4.88 15.08
C PHE A 350 13.28 -3.64 14.47
N GLU A 351 14.05 -2.82 13.75
CA GLU A 351 13.49 -1.77 12.91
C GLU A 351 12.84 -2.45 11.71
N ARG A 352 11.53 -2.26 11.57
CA ARG A 352 10.72 -2.87 10.53
C ARG A 352 10.27 -1.80 9.55
N GLN A 353 10.44 -2.08 8.28
CA GLN A 353 9.82 -1.32 7.22
C GLN A 353 8.42 -1.88 6.97
N VAL A 354 7.39 -1.04 6.96
CA VAL A 354 6.03 -1.44 6.60
C VAL A 354 5.69 -0.86 5.24
N SER A 355 5.42 -1.72 4.27
CA SER A 355 5.08 -1.36 2.90
C SER A 355 3.59 -1.61 2.68
N THR A 356 2.80 -0.53 2.62
CA THR A 356 1.34 -0.62 2.50
C THR A 356 0.90 -0.18 1.11
N GLN A 357 0.17 -1.05 0.41
CA GLN A 357 -0.46 -0.72 -0.86
C GLN A 357 -1.84 -0.10 -0.61
N SER A 358 -2.00 1.16 -0.99
CA SER A 358 -3.26 1.89 -0.89
C SER A 358 -3.56 2.61 -2.21
N TYR A 359 -4.76 3.17 -2.35
CA TYR A 359 -5.01 4.13 -3.42
C TYR A 359 -4.30 5.46 -3.12
N ALA A 360 -3.92 6.19 -4.16
CA ALA A 360 -3.26 7.50 -4.03
C ALA A 360 -4.15 8.54 -3.35
N MET A 361 -5.47 8.42 -3.52
CA MET A 361 -6.47 9.23 -2.84
C MET A 361 -7.62 8.36 -2.33
N SER A 362 -8.17 8.75 -1.18
CA SER A 362 -9.44 8.24 -0.68
C SER A 362 -10.58 9.24 -0.94
N TRP A 363 -11.84 8.79 -0.89
CA TRP A 363 -12.99 9.69 -1.00
C TRP A 363 -13.00 10.83 0.03
N PRO A 364 -12.64 10.60 1.31
CA PRO A 364 -12.42 11.69 2.26
C PRO A 364 -11.44 12.76 1.76
N ASP A 365 -10.33 12.37 1.13
CA ASP A 365 -9.34 13.31 0.58
C ASP A 365 -9.93 14.13 -0.57
N VAL A 366 -10.75 13.49 -1.42
CA VAL A 366 -11.46 14.16 -2.52
C VAL A 366 -12.44 15.20 -1.98
N VAL A 367 -13.22 14.87 -0.95
CA VAL A 367 -14.17 15.79 -0.32
C VAL A 367 -13.45 16.98 0.33
N ALA A 368 -12.36 16.71 1.05
CA ALA A 368 -11.53 17.75 1.65
C ALA A 368 -10.91 18.68 0.59
N SER A 369 -10.39 18.09 -0.49
CA SER A 369 -9.84 18.83 -1.63
C SER A 369 -10.91 19.70 -2.31
N ALA A 370 -12.09 19.15 -2.59
CA ALA A 370 -13.20 19.88 -3.19
C ALA A 370 -13.65 21.05 -2.31
N GLY A 371 -13.75 20.87 -0.99
CA GLY A 371 -14.07 21.93 -0.05
C GLY A 371 -13.04 23.07 -0.08
N SER A 372 -11.75 22.74 -0.15
CA SER A 372 -10.67 23.71 -0.29
C SER A 372 -10.80 24.53 -1.59
N TRP A 373 -11.01 23.88 -2.72
CA TRP A 373 -11.21 24.55 -4.02
C TRP A 373 -12.44 25.46 -4.04
N LEU A 374 -13.57 25.02 -3.48
CA LEU A 374 -14.78 25.85 -3.36
C LEU A 374 -14.51 27.12 -2.55
N SER A 375 -13.79 27.00 -1.43
CA SER A 375 -13.42 28.16 -0.61
C SER A 375 -12.55 29.15 -1.39
N LEU A 376 -11.60 28.65 -2.19
CA LEU A 376 -10.74 29.46 -3.04
C LEU A 376 -11.55 30.20 -4.12
N PHE A 377 -12.47 29.51 -4.79
CA PHE A 377 -13.30 30.13 -5.84
C PHE A 377 -14.21 31.22 -5.28
N GLN A 378 -14.73 31.05 -4.07
CA GLN A 378 -15.50 32.07 -3.37
C GLN A 378 -14.64 33.32 -3.11
N ILE A 379 -13.41 33.15 -2.60
CA ILE A 379 -12.48 34.27 -2.32
C ILE A 379 -12.11 34.99 -3.62
N ILE A 380 -11.76 34.26 -4.68
CA ILE A 380 -11.43 34.85 -5.99
C ILE A 380 -12.62 35.64 -6.53
N SER A 381 -13.84 35.10 -6.39
CA SER A 381 -15.06 35.79 -6.84
C SER A 381 -15.25 37.11 -6.11
N TRP A 382 -15.00 37.15 -4.80
CA TRP A 382 -15.07 38.39 -4.00
C TRP A 382 -14.05 39.43 -4.45
N ILE A 383 -12.83 39.01 -4.77
CA ILE A 383 -11.77 39.91 -5.27
C ILE A 383 -12.18 40.51 -6.62
N ILE A 384 -12.63 39.67 -7.57
CA ILE A 384 -13.02 40.11 -8.91
C ILE A 384 -14.21 41.08 -8.86
N SER A 385 -15.24 40.78 -8.06
CA SER A 385 -16.38 41.67 -7.86
C SER A 385 -16.05 42.95 -7.08
N GLY A 386 -14.96 42.93 -6.28
CA GLY A 386 -14.42 44.10 -5.62
C GLY A 386 -13.68 45.04 -6.59
N LEU A 387 -12.91 44.48 -7.52
CA LEU A 387 -12.16 45.21 -8.55
C LEU A 387 -13.06 45.84 -9.62
N ALA A 388 -14.22 45.24 -9.90
CA ALA A 388 -15.21 45.74 -10.88
C ALA A 388 -15.85 47.11 -10.54
N LEU A 389 -15.41 47.80 -9.48
CA LEU A 389 -15.89 49.11 -9.03
C LEU A 389 -14.81 50.20 -9.01
N GLN A 390 -13.55 49.86 -9.26
CA GLN A 390 -12.45 50.85 -9.31
C GLN A 390 -12.19 51.39 -10.73
N GLY A 391 -12.85 50.82 -11.74
CA GLY A 391 -12.92 51.37 -13.10
C GLY A 391 -14.37 51.71 -13.44
#